data_AF-A0A1H8M7D4-F1
#
_entry.id   AF-A0A1H8M7D4-F1
#
_cell.length_a   1.000
_cell.length_b   1.000
_cell.length_c   1.000
_cell.angle_alpha   90.00
_cell.angle_beta   90.00
_cell.angle_gamma   90.00
#
_symmetry.space_group_name_H-M   'P 1'
#
loop_
_entity.id
_entity.type
_entity.pdbx_description
1 polymer ?
#
loop_
_entity_poly.entity_id
_entity_poly.type
_entity_poly.pdbx_seq_one_letter_code
_entity_poly.pdbx_strand_id
1 'polypeptide(L)' 'MTQATEQTPEGQEILDIFHKLDSTKKLIFLGGFRGLSSGVFTVEQFQQWVQERFDRHDAGEKLTVADLELPKS' A
#
# COMPACT_ATOMS: atom_id res chain seq x y z
N MET A 1 13.50 -23.74 10.88
CA MET A 1 12.21 -24.24 10.37
C MET A 1 11.38 -23.02 10.02
N THR A 2 11.28 -22.67 8.74
CA THR A 2 10.38 -21.60 8.29
C THR A 2 8.97 -22.19 8.33
N GLN A 3 8.17 -21.76 9.30
CA GLN A 3 6.76 -22.12 9.35
C GLN A 3 6.12 -21.54 8.08
N ALA A 4 5.71 -22.42 7.16
CA ALA A 4 4.83 -22.03 6.08
C ALA A 4 3.61 -21.41 6.74
N THR A 5 3.37 -20.13 6.48
CA THR A 5 2.21 -19.42 6.99
C THR A 5 0.99 -20.17 6.44
N GLU A 6 0.24 -20.85 7.30
CA GLU A 6 -1.03 -21.48 6.92
C GLU A 6 -1.86 -20.44 6.18
N GLN A 7 -2.22 -20.70 4.93
CA GLN A 7 -3.06 -19.82 4.12
C GLN A 7 -4.48 -19.90 4.72
N THR A 8 -4.79 -19.01 5.65
CA THR A 8 -6.16 -18.86 6.11
C THR A 8 -7.01 -18.32 4.95
N PRO A 9 -8.32 -18.62 4.92
CA PRO A 9 -9.22 -18.06 3.92
C PRO A 9 -9.10 -16.53 3.80
N GLU A 10 -8.93 -15.81 4.93
CA GLU A 10 -8.73 -14.36 4.90
C GLU A 10 -7.36 -13.97 4.32
N GLY A 11 -6.31 -14.72 4.65
CA GLY A 11 -4.97 -14.47 4.10
C GLY A 11 -4.92 -14.65 2.58
N GLN A 12 -5.64 -15.63 2.05
CA GLN A 12 -5.76 -15.84 0.61
C GLN A 12 -6.51 -14.69 -0.07
N GLU A 13 -7.60 -14.20 0.53
CA GLU A 13 -8.35 -13.06 0.01
C GLU A 13 -7.48 -11.79 -0.08
N ILE A 14 -6.67 -11.53 0.95
CA ILE A 14 -5.73 -10.41 0.97
C ILE A 14 -4.70 -10.55 -0.17
N LEU A 15 -4.14 -11.75 -0.37
CA LEU A 15 -3.20 -12.01 -1.46
C LEU A 15 -3.84 -11.85 -2.83
N ASP A 16 -5.08 -12.29 -3.00
CA ASP A 16 -5.82 -12.15 -4.25
C ASP A 16 -6.10 -10.68 -4.58
N ILE A 17 -6.48 -9.88 -3.59
CA ILE A 17 -6.63 -8.42 -3.74
C ILE A 17 -5.29 -7.81 -4.13
N PHE A 18 -4.21 -8.13 -3.42
CA PHE A 18 -2.89 -7.61 -3.70
C PHE A 18 -2.41 -7.98 -5.11
N HIS A 19 -2.66 -9.20 -5.57
CA HIS A 19 -2.27 -9.64 -6.91
C HIS A 19 -3.02 -8.91 -8.02
N LYS A 20 -4.28 -8.52 -7.79
CA LYS A 20 -5.08 -7.73 -8.73
C LYS A 20 -4.60 -6.28 -8.90
N LEU A 21 -3.81 -5.75 -7.98
CA LEU A 21 -3.22 -4.43 -8.10
C LEU A 21 -2.15 -4.39 -9.20
N ASP A 22 -2.14 -3.33 -10.01
CA ASP A 22 -1.04 -3.06 -10.92
C ASP A 22 0.23 -2.65 -10.15
N SER A 23 1.37 -2.59 -10.87
CA SER A 23 2.67 -2.30 -10.27
C SER A 23 2.71 -0.94 -9.56
N THR A 24 2.01 0.07 -10.06
CA THR A 24 1.98 1.40 -9.45
C THR A 24 1.20 1.35 -8.14
N LYS A 25 0.02 0.73 -8.12
CA LYS A 25 -0.79 0.56 -6.90
C LYS A 25 -0.07 -0.27 -5.83
N LYS A 26 0.69 -1.30 -6.23
CA LYS A 26 1.55 -2.05 -5.30
C LYS A 26 2.63 -1.16 -4.66
N LEU A 27 3.28 -0.32 -5.46
CA LEU A 27 4.31 0.60 -4.94
C LEU A 27 3.73 1.64 -3.98
N ILE A 28 2.57 2.21 -4.30
CA ILE A 28 1.84 3.12 -3.40
C ILE A 28 1.55 2.40 -2.08
N PHE A 29 0.93 1.21 -2.12
CA PHE A 29 0.62 0.45 -0.91
C PHE A 29 1.87 0.20 -0.04
N LEU A 30 2.98 -0.25 -0.65
CA LEU A 30 4.24 -0.50 0.06
C LEU A 30 4.85 0.78 0.65
N GLY A 31 4.75 1.90 -0.06
CA GLY A 31 5.18 3.22 0.43
C GLY A 31 4.39 3.65 1.66
N GLY A 32 3.05 3.56 1.60
CA GLY A 32 2.19 3.82 2.73
C GLY A 32 2.47 2.89 3.91
N PHE A 33 2.66 1.59 3.65
CA PHE A 33 2.96 0.60 4.67
C PHE A 33 4.30 0.87 5.38
N ARG A 34 5.30 1.37 4.64
CA ARG A 34 6.54 1.87 5.25
C ARG A 34 6.26 3.05 6.19
N GLY A 35 5.39 3.98 5.81
CA GLY A 35 4.98 5.10 6.67
C GLY A 35 4.27 4.63 7.95
N LEU A 36 3.38 3.64 7.81
CA LEU A 36 2.69 3.03 8.94
C LEU A 36 3.66 2.29 9.89
N SER A 37 4.54 1.44 9.34
CA SER A 37 5.50 0.65 10.13
C SER A 37 6.59 1.49 10.81
N SER A 38 6.89 2.67 10.27
CA SER A 38 7.80 3.64 10.90
C SER A 38 7.12 4.59 11.89
N GLY A 39 5.79 4.49 12.06
CA GLY A 39 5.02 5.35 12.96
C GLY A 39 4.78 6.77 12.44
N VAL A 40 5.07 7.04 11.17
CA VAL A 40 4.76 8.32 10.51
C VAL A 40 3.25 8.46 10.28
N PHE A 41 2.56 7.35 10.03
CA PHE A 41 1.11 7.29 9.85
C PHE A 41 0.42 6.53 10.98
N THR A 42 -0.76 6.98 11.35
CA THR A 42 -1.80 6.11 11.92
C THR A 42 -2.38 5.21 10.83
N VAL A 43 -3.15 4.18 11.22
CA VAL A 43 -3.85 3.32 10.25
C VAL A 43 -4.78 4.14 9.34
N GLU A 44 -5.48 5.12 9.91
CA GLU A 44 -6.43 5.98 9.21
C GLU A 44 -5.72 6.90 8.20
N GLN A 45 -4.58 7.47 8.60
CA GLN A 45 -3.72 8.26 7.70
C GLN A 45 -3.13 7.41 6.57
N PHE A 46 -2.73 6.17 6.87
CA PHE A 46 -2.27 5.23 5.85
C PHE A 46 -3.37 4.94 4.82
N GLN A 47 -4.59 4.65 5.26
CA GLN A 47 -5.73 4.37 4.38
C GLN A 47 -6.02 5.56 3.47
N GLN A 48 -6.11 6.77 4.04
CA GLN A 48 -6.33 7.99 3.28
C GLN A 48 -5.21 8.25 2.27
N TRP A 49 -3.95 8.14 2.71
CA TRP A 49 -2.78 8.39 1.86
C TRP A 49 -2.72 7.46 0.65
N VAL A 50 -3.04 6.18 0.84
CA VAL A 50 -3.10 5.17 -0.24
C VAL A 50 -4.28 5.46 -1.17
N GLN A 51 -5.46 5.72 -0.63
CA GLN A 51 -6.66 5.95 -1.43
C GLN A 51 -6.50 7.17 -2.34
N GLU A 52 -6.01 8.30 -1.82
CA GLU A 52 -5.79 9.52 -2.62
C GLU A 52 -4.87 9.27 -3.83
N ARG A 53 -3.85 8.42 -3.67
CA ARG A 53 -2.91 8.11 -4.75
C ARG A 53 -3.46 7.09 -5.73
N PHE A 54 -4.28 6.14 -5.24
CA PHE A 54 -5.02 5.24 -6.12
C PHE A 54 -5.98 6.03 -7.01
N ASP A 55 -6.74 6.97 -6.44
CA ASP A 55 -7.69 7.80 -7.18
C ASP A 55 -6.99 8.62 -8.26
N ARG A 56 -5.85 9.22 -7.94
CA ARG A 56 -5.03 9.97 -8.91
C ARG A 56 -4.50 9.09 -10.03
N HIS A 57 -3.96 7.91 -9.70
CA HIS A 57 -3.48 6.94 -10.71
C HIS A 57 -4.63 6.44 -11.60
N ASP A 58 -5.80 6.16 -11.02
CA ASP A 58 -7.00 5.74 -11.75
C ASP A 58 -7.57 6.86 -12.63
N ALA A 59 -7.39 8.12 -12.24
CA ALA A 59 -7.68 9.28 -13.07
C ALA A 59 -6.66 9.49 -14.22
N GLY A 60 -5.62 8.64 -14.31
CA GLY A 60 -4.59 8.70 -15.33
C GLY A 60 -3.47 9.69 -15.04
N GLU A 61 -3.37 10.21 -13.80
CA GLU A 61 -2.25 11.06 -13.41
C GLU A 61 -0.94 10.27 -13.39
N LYS A 62 0.12 10.88 -13.92
CA LYS A 62 1.45 10.30 -13.87
C LYS A 62 2.09 10.57 -12.51
N LEU A 63 1.93 9.60 -11.60
CA LEU A 63 2.62 9.62 -10.31
C LEU A 63 4.13 9.55 -10.50
N THR A 64 4.84 10.23 -9.60
CA THR A 64 6.29 10.35 -9.55
C THR A 64 6.84 9.81 -8.24
N VAL A 65 8.17 9.76 -8.11
CA VAL A 65 8.81 9.36 -6.85
C VAL A 65 8.43 10.29 -5.70
N ALA A 66 8.18 11.56 -5.96
CA ALA A 66 7.73 12.53 -4.95
C ALA A 66 6.39 12.13 -4.33
N ASP A 67 5.51 11.47 -5.08
CA ASP A 67 4.23 10.99 -4.56
C ASP A 67 4.43 9.84 -3.57
N LEU A 68 5.57 9.15 -3.59
CA LEU A 68 5.91 8.08 -2.63
C LEU A 68 6.70 8.61 -1.41
N GLU A 69 7.04 9.90 -1.38
CA GLU A 69 7.73 10.49 -0.24
C GLU A 69 6.79 10.59 0.97
N LEU A 70 7.31 10.14 2.11
CA LEU A 70 6.60 10.24 3.38
C LEU A 70 6.84 11.63 3.98
N PRO A 71 5.87 12.19 4.73
CA PRO A 71 6.09 13.41 5.49
C PRO A 71 7.33 13.26 6.36
N LYS A 72 8.22 14.27 6.34
CA LYS A 72 9.35 14.32 7.25
C LYS A 72 8.80 14.55 8.66
N SER A 73 9.18 13.69 9.60
CA SER A 73 8.91 13.83 11.03
C SER A 73 9.51 15.10 11.61
#